data_AF-A0A401FWA8-F1
#
_entry.id   AF-A0A401FWA8-F1
#
_cell.length_a   1.000
_cell.length_b   1.000
_cell.length_c   1.000
_cell.angle_alpha   90.00
_cell.angle_beta   90.00
_cell.angle_gamma   90.00
#
_symmetry.space_group_name_H-M   'P 1'
#
loop_
_entity.id
_entity.type
_entity.pdbx_description
1 polymer ?
#
loop_
_entity_poly.entity_id
_entity_poly.type
_entity_poly.pdbx_seq_one_letter_code
_entity_poly.pdbx_strand_id
1 'polypeptide(L)'
;MIVYFLPFDKRIPKSNKTGRNASEAWAMAYIETNRLIVNINTHLAAVLEGMGFESVVLPPTHNFDTDKLISDWSHKHVAYIAGLGNFGEHHLLITDKGCCGRLGSIITSAKIPPSQRSEAAYCLEKYGKSCGVCVEKCPTGALRPDGFDRHACYDLLLENADIFEEKGLADVCGKCSCIVPCSFKNPVAKLAANETKAE
;
A
#
# COMPACT_ATOMS: atom_id res chain seq x y z
N MET A 1 -13.19 11.20 -7.14
CA MET A 1 -12.07 11.00 -6.19
C MET A 1 -10.77 10.99 -6.96
N ILE A 2 -9.70 11.46 -6.35
CA ILE A 2 -8.34 11.41 -6.91
C ILE A 2 -7.53 10.50 -5.98
N VAL A 3 -6.75 9.59 -6.57
CA VAL A 3 -5.95 8.61 -5.83
C VAL A 3 -4.56 8.57 -6.43
N TYR A 4 -3.54 8.45 -5.59
CA TYR A 4 -2.15 8.40 -6.02
C TYR A 4 -1.32 7.45 -5.17
N PHE A 5 -0.20 7.00 -5.74
CA PHE A 5 0.78 6.15 -5.07
C PHE A 5 2.13 6.87 -5.00
N LEU A 6 2.71 6.91 -3.81
CA LEU A 6 4.04 7.45 -3.54
C LEU A 6 5.01 6.28 -3.33
N PRO A 7 5.76 5.86 -4.37
CA PRO A 7 6.72 4.77 -4.25
C PRO A 7 7.90 5.20 -3.37
N PHE A 8 8.36 4.31 -2.51
CA PHE A 8 9.57 4.54 -1.73
C PHE A 8 10.83 4.40 -2.59
N ASP A 9 11.87 5.16 -2.22
CA ASP A 9 13.21 4.93 -2.74
C ASP A 9 13.65 3.48 -2.45
N LYS A 10 14.30 2.83 -3.41
CA LYS A 10 14.70 1.42 -3.31
C LYS A 10 15.59 1.12 -2.10
N ARG A 11 16.28 2.12 -1.54
CA ARG A 11 17.06 2.00 -0.30
C ARG A 11 16.18 1.67 0.91
N ILE A 12 14.94 2.17 0.96
CA ILE A 12 14.04 1.95 2.10
C ILE A 12 13.62 0.48 2.19
N PRO A 13 13.04 -0.19 1.16
CA PRO A 13 12.71 -1.61 1.26
C PRO A 13 13.94 -2.51 1.39
N LYS A 14 15.11 -2.08 0.86
CA LYS A 14 16.39 -2.79 1.07
C LYS A 14 16.83 -2.77 2.53
N SER A 15 16.68 -1.64 3.22
CA SER A 15 16.98 -1.54 4.65
C SER A 15 16.09 -2.45 5.49
N ASN A 16 14.86 -2.72 5.03
CA ASN A 16 13.87 -3.49 5.76
C ASN A 16 13.85 -4.99 5.38
N LYS A 17 14.88 -5.49 4.69
CA LYS A 17 14.94 -6.86 4.16
C LYS A 17 15.02 -7.95 5.24
N THR A 18 15.70 -7.66 6.36
CA THR A 18 16.08 -8.65 7.39
C THR A 18 15.54 -8.27 8.76
N GLY A 19 15.58 -9.21 9.71
CA GLY A 19 15.11 -9.00 11.08
C GLY A 19 13.60 -9.13 11.24
N ARG A 20 13.14 -9.23 12.49
CA ARG A 20 11.72 -9.36 12.85
C ARG A 20 10.97 -8.03 12.72
N ASN A 21 11.50 -6.99 13.37
CA ASN A 21 10.94 -5.64 13.44
C ASN A 21 11.31 -4.79 12.21
N ALA A 22 10.57 -3.71 11.97
CA ALA A 22 10.85 -2.79 10.88
C ALA A 22 12.23 -2.15 11.05
N SER A 23 12.89 -1.82 9.94
CA SER A 23 14.09 -0.98 9.99
C SER A 23 13.72 0.46 10.34
N GLU A 24 14.62 1.18 10.99
CA GLU A 24 14.43 2.60 11.29
C GLU A 24 14.14 3.43 10.04
N ALA A 25 14.86 3.19 8.94
CA ALA A 25 14.63 3.90 7.68
C ALA A 25 13.22 3.63 7.10
N TRP A 26 12.64 2.45 7.35
CA TRP A 26 11.26 2.15 6.96
C TRP A 26 10.24 2.89 7.84
N ALA A 27 10.46 2.90 9.15
CA ALA A 27 9.63 3.64 10.10
C ALA A 27 9.64 5.15 9.81
N MET A 28 10.81 5.73 9.57
CA MET A 28 10.95 7.13 9.18
C MET A 28 10.24 7.44 7.86
N ALA A 29 10.44 6.61 6.83
CA ALA A 29 9.75 6.80 5.55
C ALA A 29 8.22 6.75 5.69
N TYR A 30 7.69 5.90 6.58
CA TYR A 30 6.27 5.87 6.89
C TYR A 30 5.77 7.19 7.50
N ILE A 31 6.45 7.68 8.55
CA ILE A 31 6.08 8.92 9.23
C ILE A 31 6.13 10.10 8.26
N GLU A 32 7.24 10.25 7.54
CA GLU A 32 7.46 11.35 6.60
C GLU A 32 6.45 11.32 5.45
N THR A 33 6.17 10.13 4.91
CA THR A 33 5.22 10.02 3.80
C THR A 33 3.78 10.23 4.24
N ASN A 34 3.43 9.90 5.50
CA ASN A 34 2.13 10.28 6.05
C ASN A 34 1.97 11.80 6.12
N ARG A 35 3.00 12.52 6.59
CA ARG A 35 3.00 13.99 6.57
C ARG A 35 2.90 14.54 5.14
N LEU A 36 3.62 13.93 4.20
CA LEU A 36 3.56 14.30 2.79
C LEU A 36 2.16 14.10 2.19
N ILE A 37 1.48 13.00 2.50
CA ILE A 37 0.09 12.75 2.04
C ILE A 37 -0.87 13.81 2.57
N VAL A 38 -0.73 14.21 3.84
CA VAL A 38 -1.53 15.30 4.41
C VAL A 38 -1.29 16.59 3.62
N ASN A 39 -0.04 16.97 3.41
CA ASN A 39 0.31 18.19 2.67
C ASN A 39 -0.20 18.18 1.22
N ILE A 40 -0.03 17.06 0.51
CA ILE A 40 -0.54 16.90 -0.86
C ILE A 40 -2.06 17.02 -0.87
N ASN A 41 -2.76 16.34 0.03
CA ASN A 41 -4.22 16.37 0.06
C ASN A 41 -4.76 17.75 0.41
N THR A 42 -4.15 18.46 1.37
CA THR A 42 -4.52 19.84 1.70
C THR A 42 -4.31 20.77 0.51
N HIS A 43 -3.17 20.64 -0.19
CA HIS A 43 -2.90 21.44 -1.37
C HIS A 43 -3.90 21.15 -2.51
N LEU A 44 -4.17 19.88 -2.79
CA LEU A 44 -5.16 19.47 -3.80
C LEU A 44 -6.56 19.98 -3.46
N ALA A 45 -6.98 19.92 -2.20
CA ALA A 45 -8.25 20.46 -1.75
C ALA A 45 -8.35 21.96 -2.05
N ALA A 46 -7.33 22.75 -1.66
CA ALA A 46 -7.31 24.19 -1.91
C ALA A 46 -7.36 24.55 -3.40
N VAL A 47 -6.67 23.78 -4.25
CA VAL A 47 -6.73 23.96 -5.72
C VAL A 47 -8.14 23.68 -6.25
N LEU A 48 -8.76 22.57 -5.82
CA LEU A 48 -10.11 22.19 -6.25
C LEU A 48 -11.17 23.19 -5.76
N GLU A 49 -11.06 23.67 -4.53
CA GLU A 49 -11.93 24.70 -3.95
C GLU A 49 -11.77 26.04 -4.70
N GLY A 50 -10.55 26.43 -5.05
CA GLY A 50 -10.30 27.60 -5.90
C GLY A 50 -10.90 27.49 -7.31
N MET A 51 -11.20 26.27 -7.77
CA MET A 51 -11.93 26.00 -9.01
C MET A 51 -13.44 25.86 -8.82
N GLY A 52 -13.96 26.05 -7.60
CA GLY A 52 -15.38 25.94 -7.26
C GLY A 52 -15.87 24.52 -6.97
N PHE A 53 -14.98 23.57 -6.69
CA PHE A 53 -15.34 22.19 -6.33
C PHE A 53 -15.16 21.93 -4.84
N GLU A 54 -16.13 21.26 -4.23
CA GLU A 54 -16.02 20.77 -2.85
C GLU A 54 -15.04 19.60 -2.78
N SER A 55 -14.31 19.50 -1.67
CA SER A 55 -13.36 18.41 -1.42
C SER A 55 -13.38 17.95 0.03
N VAL A 56 -13.11 16.67 0.26
CA VAL A 56 -12.96 16.08 1.60
C VAL A 56 -11.62 15.36 1.66
N VAL A 57 -10.78 15.80 2.60
CA VAL A 57 -9.47 15.20 2.90
C VAL A 57 -9.64 14.13 3.95
N LEU A 58 -9.08 12.95 3.68
CA LEU A 58 -9.07 11.82 4.61
C LEU A 58 -7.67 11.60 5.16
N PRO A 59 -7.53 11.20 6.44
CA PRO A 59 -6.22 10.93 7.02
C PRO A 59 -5.54 9.72 6.34
N PRO A 60 -4.20 9.69 6.29
CA PRO A 60 -3.44 8.60 5.67
C PRO A 60 -3.44 7.29 6.49
N THR A 61 -3.80 7.36 7.77
CA THR A 61 -3.84 6.22 8.71
C THR A 61 -4.80 6.51 9.88
N HIS A 62 -4.98 5.53 10.78
CA HIS A 62 -5.77 5.61 12.03
C HIS A 62 -7.24 6.00 11.86
N ASN A 63 -7.83 5.66 10.72
CA ASN A 63 -9.26 5.77 10.44
C ASN A 63 -9.97 4.40 10.48
N PHE A 64 -9.60 3.57 11.45
CA PHE A 64 -10.11 2.21 11.59
C PHE A 64 -10.48 1.87 13.02
N ASP A 65 -11.48 1.01 13.16
CA ASP A 65 -11.89 0.38 14.43
C ASP A 65 -10.73 -0.52 14.90
N THR A 66 -10.11 -0.20 16.03
CA THR A 66 -8.93 -0.91 16.55
C THR A 66 -9.24 -2.32 17.05
N ASP A 67 -10.51 -2.62 17.34
CA ASP A 67 -10.93 -3.96 17.78
C ASP A 67 -11.21 -4.85 16.57
N LYS A 68 -11.91 -4.32 15.56
CA LYS A 68 -12.26 -5.06 14.34
C LYS A 68 -11.18 -5.01 13.26
N LEU A 69 -10.29 -4.04 13.33
CA LEU A 69 -9.28 -3.70 12.31
C LEU A 69 -9.90 -3.42 10.94
N ILE A 70 -11.04 -2.70 10.93
CA ILE A 70 -11.79 -2.32 9.73
C ILE A 70 -11.84 -0.79 9.64
N SER A 71 -11.43 -0.24 8.48
CA SER A 71 -11.49 1.18 8.18
C SER A 71 -12.79 1.56 7.47
N ASP A 72 -13.38 2.71 7.81
CA ASP A 72 -14.48 3.30 7.05
C ASP A 72 -14.03 3.71 5.63
N TRP A 73 -12.74 4.05 5.49
CA TRP A 73 -12.13 4.36 4.21
C TRP A 73 -10.78 3.67 4.02
N SER A 74 -10.77 2.66 3.16
CA SER A 74 -9.55 1.95 2.80
C SER A 74 -8.93 2.56 1.53
N HIS A 75 -7.81 3.28 1.69
CA HIS A 75 -6.98 3.76 0.57
C HIS A 75 -6.60 2.65 -0.43
N LYS A 76 -6.39 1.41 0.03
CA LYS A 76 -6.08 0.26 -0.85
C LYS A 76 -7.22 -0.09 -1.81
N HIS A 77 -8.43 -0.31 -1.29
CA HIS A 77 -9.64 -0.57 -2.09
C HIS A 77 -9.97 0.58 -3.03
N VAL A 78 -9.83 1.82 -2.56
CA VAL A 78 -10.08 3.01 -3.39
C VAL A 78 -9.07 3.10 -4.54
N ALA A 79 -7.80 2.81 -4.29
CA ALA A 79 -6.78 2.72 -5.34
C ALA A 79 -7.03 1.58 -6.34
N TYR A 80 -7.56 0.43 -5.87
CA TYR A 80 -8.03 -0.64 -6.76
C TYR A 80 -9.21 -0.17 -7.65
N ILE A 81 -10.22 0.48 -7.06
CA ILE A 81 -11.36 1.04 -7.80
C ILE A 81 -10.90 2.09 -8.83
N ALA A 82 -9.94 2.93 -8.46
CA ALA A 82 -9.35 3.96 -9.33
C ALA A 82 -8.37 3.40 -10.37
N GLY A 83 -8.18 2.07 -10.44
CA GLY A 83 -7.34 1.44 -11.48
C GLY A 83 -5.83 1.54 -11.25
N LEU A 84 -5.36 1.89 -10.04
CA LEU A 84 -3.92 2.02 -9.77
C LEU A 84 -3.17 0.68 -9.66
N GLY A 85 -3.89 -0.43 -9.48
CA GLY A 85 -3.26 -1.73 -9.31
C GLY A 85 -4.22 -2.81 -8.84
N ASN A 86 -3.68 -3.97 -8.45
CA ASN A 86 -4.44 -5.13 -8.00
C ASN A 86 -3.84 -5.75 -6.72
N PHE A 87 -4.63 -6.52 -5.96
CA PHE A 87 -4.22 -7.04 -4.66
C PHE A 87 -3.30 -8.26 -4.76
N GLY A 88 -2.18 -8.21 -4.03
CA GLY A 88 -1.32 -9.37 -3.78
C GLY A 88 -1.89 -10.37 -2.76
N GLU A 89 -1.24 -11.53 -2.64
CA GLU A 89 -1.48 -12.48 -1.53
C GLU A 89 -1.22 -11.83 -0.17
N HIS A 90 -0.23 -10.96 -0.06
CA HIS A 90 0.05 -10.18 1.16
C HIS A 90 -1.00 -9.09 1.48
N HIS A 91 -2.16 -9.08 0.82
CA HIS A 91 -3.26 -8.13 1.04
C HIS A 91 -2.88 -6.63 0.88
N LEU A 92 -1.79 -6.33 0.17
CA LEU A 92 -1.43 -4.95 -0.23
C LEU A 92 -1.70 -4.80 -1.73
N LEU A 93 -1.94 -3.56 -2.14
CA LEU A 93 -2.06 -3.22 -3.55
C LEU A 93 -0.68 -3.26 -4.22
N ILE A 94 -0.59 -3.95 -5.36
CA ILE A 94 0.56 -3.93 -6.24
C ILE A 94 0.20 -2.99 -7.40
N THR A 95 0.96 -1.91 -7.55
CA THR A 95 0.84 -0.99 -8.69
C THR A 95 1.86 -1.36 -9.77
N ASP A 96 1.85 -0.67 -10.92
CA ASP A 96 2.92 -0.80 -11.91
C ASP A 96 4.31 -0.35 -11.39
N LYS A 97 4.33 0.46 -10.32
CA LYS A 97 5.54 0.86 -9.59
C LYS A 97 5.83 -0.05 -8.38
N GLY A 98 5.08 -1.14 -8.21
CA GLY A 98 5.22 -2.10 -7.12
C GLY A 98 4.32 -1.81 -5.93
N CYS A 99 4.59 -2.50 -4.81
CA CYS A 99 3.82 -2.39 -3.57
C CYS A 99 4.55 -1.63 -2.44
N CYS A 100 5.84 -1.27 -2.62
CA CYS A 100 6.59 -0.51 -1.61
C CYS A 100 6.33 0.99 -1.73
N GLY A 101 5.39 1.51 -0.93
CA GLY A 101 5.07 2.92 -0.89
C GLY A 101 3.82 3.20 -0.07
N ARG A 102 3.25 4.39 -0.22
CA ARG A 102 2.01 4.80 0.44
C ARG A 102 0.98 5.28 -0.58
N LEU A 103 -0.29 5.09 -0.24
CA LEU A 103 -1.42 5.55 -1.02
C LEU A 103 -2.01 6.78 -0.35
N GLY A 104 -2.36 7.77 -1.14
CA GLY A 104 -3.17 8.90 -0.72
C GLY A 104 -4.41 9.01 -1.61
N SER A 105 -5.50 9.52 -1.03
CA SER A 105 -6.73 9.79 -1.78
C SER A 105 -7.45 11.01 -1.24
N ILE A 106 -8.19 11.68 -2.11
CA ILE A 106 -9.07 12.80 -1.79
C ILE A 106 -10.43 12.62 -2.51
N ILE A 107 -11.51 12.95 -1.82
CA ILE A 107 -12.86 12.96 -2.41
C ILE A 107 -13.15 14.39 -2.89
N THR A 108 -13.79 14.53 -4.04
CA THR A 108 -14.16 15.83 -4.60
C THR A 108 -15.44 15.73 -5.44
N SER A 109 -16.20 16.82 -5.52
CA SER A 109 -17.36 16.95 -6.41
C SER A 109 -16.98 17.19 -7.88
N ALA A 110 -15.70 17.46 -8.16
CA ALA A 110 -15.18 17.63 -9.52
C ALA A 110 -15.51 16.44 -10.43
N LYS A 111 -15.96 16.72 -11.65
CA LYS A 111 -16.30 15.71 -12.67
C LYS A 111 -15.05 15.30 -13.42
N ILE A 112 -14.41 14.23 -12.97
CA ILE A 112 -13.17 13.69 -13.53
C ILE A 112 -13.49 12.35 -14.22
N PRO A 113 -13.12 12.15 -15.50
CA PRO A 113 -13.25 10.86 -16.15
C PRO A 113 -12.51 9.76 -15.37
N PRO A 114 -13.12 8.59 -15.14
CA PRO A 114 -12.47 7.52 -14.41
C PRO A 114 -11.28 6.96 -15.21
N SER A 115 -10.21 6.59 -14.50
CA SER A 115 -9.11 5.83 -15.09
C SER A 115 -9.57 4.42 -15.45
N GLN A 116 -8.98 3.85 -16.49
CA GLN A 116 -9.23 2.45 -16.86
C GLN A 116 -8.65 1.51 -15.80
N ARG A 117 -9.40 0.47 -15.45
CA ARG A 117 -8.95 -0.60 -14.55
C ARG A 117 -8.63 -1.84 -15.36
N SER A 118 -7.48 -2.46 -15.06
CA SER A 118 -7.15 -3.79 -15.57
C SER A 118 -7.81 -4.87 -14.72
N GLU A 119 -8.41 -5.86 -15.36
CA GLU A 119 -8.90 -7.07 -14.69
C GLU A 119 -7.77 -8.11 -14.45
N ALA A 120 -6.59 -7.90 -15.04
CA ALA A 120 -5.45 -8.80 -14.86
C ALA A 120 -4.93 -8.77 -13.42
N ALA A 121 -4.51 -9.94 -12.94
CA ALA A 121 -3.83 -10.05 -11.65
C ALA A 121 -2.44 -9.41 -11.71
N TYR A 122 -2.02 -8.74 -10.62
CA TYR A 122 -0.68 -8.16 -10.49
C TYR A 122 0.23 -9.01 -9.59
N CYS A 123 -0.34 -10.06 -8.98
CA CYS A 123 0.38 -11.03 -8.18
C CYS A 123 0.68 -12.26 -9.04
N LEU A 124 1.92 -12.79 -8.97
CA LEU A 124 2.29 -13.99 -9.71
C LEU A 124 1.40 -15.18 -9.35
N GLU A 125 1.14 -15.42 -8.06
CA GLU A 125 0.33 -16.56 -7.60
C GLU A 125 -1.09 -16.47 -8.15
N LYS A 126 -1.74 -15.30 -8.00
CA LYS A 126 -3.08 -15.04 -8.55
C LYS A 126 -3.14 -15.03 -10.08
N TYR A 127 -2.00 -14.87 -10.74
CA TYR A 127 -1.87 -15.00 -12.18
C TYR A 127 -1.61 -16.46 -12.63
N GLY A 128 -1.49 -17.40 -11.69
CA GLY A 128 -1.20 -18.81 -11.99
C GLY A 128 0.29 -19.13 -12.13
N LYS A 129 1.18 -18.30 -11.57
CA LYS A 129 2.63 -18.56 -11.47
C LYS A 129 3.04 -18.67 -10.01
N SER A 130 3.65 -19.79 -9.61
CA SER A 130 4.05 -20.05 -8.23
C SER A 130 4.83 -18.89 -7.59
N CYS A 131 4.32 -18.35 -6.47
CA CYS A 131 4.93 -17.28 -5.70
C CYS A 131 4.41 -17.21 -4.26
N GLY A 132 5.23 -17.63 -3.30
CA GLY A 132 4.92 -17.57 -1.85
C GLY A 132 5.79 -16.62 -1.03
N VAL A 133 6.70 -15.86 -1.66
CA VAL A 133 7.79 -15.14 -0.97
C VAL A 133 7.31 -14.19 0.13
N CYS A 134 6.12 -13.59 -0.02
CA CYS A 134 5.57 -12.70 1.00
C CYS A 134 5.07 -13.43 2.26
N VAL A 135 4.55 -14.65 2.10
CA VAL A 135 4.15 -15.58 3.18
C VAL A 135 5.40 -16.02 3.93
N GLU A 136 6.42 -16.49 3.21
CA GLU A 136 7.71 -16.92 3.79
C GLU A 136 8.40 -15.83 4.61
N LYS A 137 8.21 -14.57 4.21
CA LYS A 137 8.81 -13.40 4.88
C LYS A 137 8.00 -12.88 6.06
N CYS A 138 6.81 -13.42 6.33
CA CYS A 138 5.97 -12.93 7.42
C CYS A 138 6.62 -13.28 8.76
N PRO A 139 7.11 -12.30 9.54
CA PRO A 139 7.87 -12.57 10.77
C PRO A 139 7.02 -13.17 11.88
N THR A 140 5.69 -13.02 11.82
CA THR A 140 4.75 -13.51 12.83
C THR A 140 4.01 -14.78 12.38
N GLY A 141 4.18 -15.22 11.12
CA GLY A 141 3.34 -16.28 10.55
C GLY A 141 1.87 -15.88 10.38
N ALA A 142 1.56 -14.58 10.50
CA ALA A 142 0.21 -14.05 10.33
C ALA A 142 -0.32 -14.25 8.90
N LEU A 143 0.55 -14.14 7.90
CA LEU A 143 0.20 -14.36 6.51
C LEU A 143 0.44 -15.82 6.15
N ARG A 144 -0.59 -16.51 5.66
CA ARG A 144 -0.58 -17.92 5.25
C ARG A 144 -1.26 -18.06 3.88
N PRO A 145 -1.00 -19.15 3.14
CA PRO A 145 -1.64 -19.38 1.83
C PRO A 145 -3.18 -19.43 1.90
N ASP A 146 -3.72 -19.86 3.04
CA ASP A 146 -5.14 -20.08 3.28
C ASP A 146 -5.78 -19.04 4.21
N GLY A 147 -5.03 -18.02 4.66
CA GLY A 147 -5.58 -17.04 5.57
C GLY A 147 -4.62 -15.94 6.02
N PHE A 148 -5.20 -14.92 6.66
CA PHE A 148 -4.47 -13.81 7.22
C PHE A 148 -4.94 -13.49 8.65
N ASP A 149 -4.08 -13.77 9.60
CA ASP A 149 -4.26 -13.41 11.00
C ASP A 149 -3.93 -11.93 11.22
N ARG A 150 -4.99 -11.11 11.18
CA ARG A 150 -4.86 -9.66 11.31
C ARG A 150 -4.37 -9.23 12.68
N HIS A 151 -4.69 -9.96 13.74
CA HIS A 151 -4.28 -9.61 15.11
C HIS A 151 -2.80 -9.89 15.29
N ALA A 152 -2.32 -11.07 14.91
CA ALA A 152 -0.89 -11.39 14.97
C ALA A 152 -0.03 -10.46 14.09
N CYS A 153 -0.60 -9.92 13.00
CA CYS A 153 0.06 -8.89 12.21
C CYS A 153 0.11 -7.55 12.96
N TYR A 154 -1.03 -7.14 13.55
CA TYR A 154 -1.20 -5.88 14.25
C TYR A 154 -0.36 -5.79 15.52
N ASP A 155 -0.22 -6.88 16.28
CA ASP A 155 0.63 -6.94 17.47
C ASP A 155 2.07 -6.52 17.16
N LEU A 156 2.63 -7.02 16.04
CA LEU A 156 3.95 -6.59 15.59
C LEU A 156 3.97 -5.11 15.16
N LEU A 157 2.88 -4.56 14.63
CA LEU A 157 2.82 -3.13 14.32
C LEU A 157 2.88 -2.29 15.59
N LEU A 158 2.16 -2.70 16.65
CA LEU A 158 2.21 -2.05 17.96
C LEU A 158 3.60 -2.14 18.58
N GLU A 159 4.25 -3.32 18.53
CA GLU A 159 5.63 -3.44 18.99
C GLU A 159 6.59 -2.48 18.25
N ASN A 160 6.40 -2.28 16.93
CA ASN A 160 7.20 -1.31 16.19
C ASN A 160 6.85 0.14 16.55
N ALA A 161 5.58 0.43 16.86
CA ALA A 161 5.18 1.74 17.34
C ALA A 161 5.89 2.10 18.65
N ASP A 162 6.02 1.14 19.57
CA ASP A 162 6.76 1.32 20.84
C ASP A 162 8.26 1.52 20.58
N ILE A 163 8.87 0.71 19.71
CA ILE A 163 10.31 0.81 19.38
C ILE A 163 10.67 2.19 18.81
N PHE A 164 9.77 2.79 18.04
CA PHE A 164 10.02 4.05 17.34
C PHE A 164 9.30 5.25 17.97
N GLU A 165 8.77 5.14 19.19
CA GLU A 165 7.98 6.18 19.86
C GLU A 165 8.67 7.54 19.85
N GLU A 166 9.97 7.60 20.13
CA GLU A 166 10.77 8.84 20.13
C GLU A 166 10.82 9.55 18.76
N LYS A 167 10.56 8.82 17.67
CA LYS A 167 10.54 9.35 16.29
C LYS A 167 9.14 9.73 15.84
N GLY A 168 8.11 9.24 16.54
CA GLY A 168 6.69 9.39 16.24
C GLY A 168 5.99 8.04 16.03
N LEU A 169 4.66 8.08 15.86
CA LEU A 169 3.85 6.87 15.72
C LEU A 169 4.14 6.14 14.40
N ALA A 170 4.80 4.99 14.50
CA ALA A 170 5.19 4.13 13.38
C ALA A 170 4.70 2.69 13.57
N ASP A 171 3.39 2.49 13.47
CA ASP A 171 2.72 1.19 13.46
C ASP A 171 2.97 0.44 12.14
N VAL A 172 4.22 0.03 11.90
CA VAL A 172 4.68 -0.53 10.62
C VAL A 172 5.53 -1.78 10.76
N CYS A 173 5.44 -2.64 9.75
CA CYS A 173 6.33 -3.81 9.61
C CYS A 173 6.89 -3.89 8.17
N GLY A 174 6.02 -4.06 7.16
CA GLY A 174 6.39 -4.00 5.75
C GLY A 174 7.21 -5.19 5.21
N LYS A 175 7.59 -6.18 6.02
CA LYS A 175 8.46 -7.31 5.61
C LYS A 175 7.91 -8.09 4.43
N CYS A 176 6.60 -8.34 4.40
CA CYS A 176 5.91 -9.05 3.32
C CYS A 176 5.92 -8.31 1.96
N SER A 177 6.28 -7.02 1.96
CA SER A 177 6.38 -6.18 0.76
C SER A 177 7.82 -5.90 0.33
N CYS A 178 8.80 -6.14 1.20
CA CYS A 178 10.19 -5.74 1.01
C CYS A 178 11.03 -6.85 0.35
N ILE A 179 11.62 -6.54 -0.81
CA ILE A 179 12.48 -7.46 -1.58
C ILE A 179 11.74 -8.75 -1.96
N VAL A 180 10.53 -8.60 -2.49
CA VAL A 180 9.70 -9.64 -3.10
C VAL A 180 9.50 -9.30 -4.58
N PRO A 181 9.02 -10.23 -5.43
CA PRO A 181 8.90 -9.99 -6.87
C PRO A 181 8.10 -8.71 -7.24
N CYS A 182 7.09 -8.36 -6.44
CA CYS A 182 6.23 -7.20 -6.63
C CYS A 182 6.66 -5.92 -5.89
N SER A 183 7.83 -5.88 -5.21
CA SER A 183 8.24 -4.71 -4.41
C SER A 183 8.30 -3.41 -5.21
N PHE A 184 8.83 -3.47 -6.43
CA PHE A 184 9.24 -2.29 -7.21
C PHE A 184 8.58 -2.18 -8.59
N LYS A 185 7.72 -3.14 -8.93
CA LYS A 185 7.02 -3.22 -10.22
C LYS A 185 5.84 -4.18 -10.12
N ASN A 186 4.95 -4.10 -11.11
CA ASN A 186 4.06 -5.20 -11.44
C ASN A 186 4.88 -6.36 -12.05
N PRO A 187 5.00 -7.52 -11.38
CA PRO A 187 5.76 -8.65 -11.90
C PRO A 187 5.07 -9.38 -13.07
N VAL A 188 3.77 -9.18 -13.25
CA VAL A 188 2.94 -9.82 -14.29
C VAL A 188 2.93 -9.02 -15.60
N ALA A 189 3.22 -7.72 -15.57
CA ALA A 189 3.08 -6.82 -16.72
C ALA A 189 3.70 -7.35 -18.04
N LYS A 190 4.87 -8.01 -17.96
CA LYS A 190 5.51 -8.60 -19.15
C LYS A 190 4.90 -9.93 -19.60
N LEU A 191 4.34 -10.70 -18.68
CA LEU A 191 3.70 -11.98 -18.97
C LEU A 191 2.38 -11.75 -19.71
N ALA A 192 1.55 -10.84 -19.20
CA ALA A 192 0.29 -10.46 -19.83
C ALA A 192 0.52 -9.90 -21.24
N ALA A 193 1.52 -9.04 -21.43
CA ALA A 193 1.84 -8.47 -22.74
C ALA A 193 2.32 -9.50 -23.78
N ASN A 194 2.86 -10.64 -23.34
CA ASN A 194 3.29 -11.72 -24.24
C ASN A 194 2.13 -12.64 -24.62
N GLU A 195 1.17 -12.85 -23.72
CA GLU A 195 -0.02 -13.66 -23.97
C GLU A 195 -0.97 -12.95 -24.96
N THR A 196 -1.16 -11.63 -24.84
CA THR A 196 -1.96 -10.84 -25.80
C THR A 196 -1.34 -10.76 -27.21
N LYS A 197 -0.06 -11.10 -27.38
CA LYS A 197 0.61 -11.15 -28.69
C LYS A 197 0.62 -12.54 -29.33
N ALA A 198 0.23 -13.56 -28.57
CA ALA A 198 0.18 -14.95 -29.03
C ALA A 198 -1.22 -15.35 -29.54
N GLU A 199 -2.20 -14.45 -29.40
CA GLU A 199 -3.55 -14.50 -29.99
C GLU A 199 -3.61 -13.63 -31.27
#